data_AF-A0A2G2NN32-F1
#
_entry.id   AF-A0A2G2NN32-F1
#
_cell.length_a   1.000
_cell.length_b   1.000
_cell.length_c   1.000
_cell.angle_alpha   90.00
_cell.angle_beta   90.00
_cell.angle_gamma   90.00
#
_symmetry.space_group_name_H-M   'P 1'
#
loop_
_entity.id
_entity.type
_entity.pdbx_description
1 polymer ?
#
loop_
_entity_poly.entity_id
_entity_poly.type
_entity_poly.pdbx_seq_one_letter_code
_entity_poly.pdbx_strand_id
1 'polypeptide(L)'
;MGRRADDRNINTREGPQVRGLVPLISSVQAGGWCEVAGSFEASDAEKWLPCPVKHGPHTFCLTVEGESMKNPYGKPSYDPGDIIFVDPDVAPTSGARVVVRLESQEKATFKQYVEEDGQCMLKALNPEWKPRYVPLGERAAVCGVVIGKWVPE
;
A
#
# COMPACT_ATOMS: atom_id res chain seq x y z
N MET A 1 -16.38 3.89 62.06
CA MET A 1 -16.22 5.06 61.18
C MET A 1 -15.49 4.59 59.93
N GLY A 2 -16.24 4.32 58.86
CA GLY A 2 -15.68 3.79 57.61
C GLY A 2 -15.46 4.87 56.56
N ARG A 3 -14.43 4.68 55.72
CA ARG A 3 -14.30 4.97 54.28
C ARG A 3 -12.80 4.89 53.95
N ARG A 4 -12.36 3.81 53.31
CA ARG A 4 -12.30 3.55 51.85
C ARG A 4 -10.98 4.03 51.26
N ALA A 5 -10.20 3.04 50.83
CA ALA A 5 -9.12 3.17 49.87
C ALA A 5 -9.65 3.81 48.58
N ASP A 6 -8.89 4.74 48.00
CA ASP A 6 -9.09 5.19 46.63
C ASP A 6 -7.90 4.68 45.80
N ASP A 7 -8.13 3.47 45.27
CA ASP A 7 -7.41 2.83 44.20
C ASP A 7 -7.61 3.65 42.93
N ARG A 8 -6.65 4.52 42.60
CA ARG A 8 -6.64 5.18 41.29
C ARG A 8 -6.08 4.22 40.25
N ASN A 9 -6.96 3.34 39.78
CA ASN A 9 -6.77 2.53 38.59
C ASN A 9 -6.75 3.43 37.35
N ILE A 10 -5.57 3.86 36.91
CA ILE A 10 -5.38 4.61 35.66
C ILE A 10 -5.35 3.59 34.51
N ASN A 11 -6.52 3.19 34.03
CA ASN A 11 -6.63 2.27 32.89
C ASN A 11 -6.48 3.03 31.55
N THR A 12 -5.38 3.77 31.38
CA THR A 12 -5.03 4.37 30.10
C THR A 12 -4.45 3.28 29.22
N ARG A 13 -5.31 2.56 28.49
CA ARG A 13 -4.88 1.86 27.29
C ARG A 13 -4.46 2.94 26.30
N GLU A 14 -3.16 3.05 26.03
CA GLU A 14 -2.64 3.90 24.96
C GLU A 14 -3.42 3.57 23.68
N GLY A 15 -4.24 4.51 23.21
CA GLY A 15 -4.89 4.40 21.92
C GLY A 15 -3.81 4.23 20.83
N PRO A 16 -4.12 3.60 19.69
CA PRO A 16 -3.14 3.49 18.61
C PRO A 16 -2.64 4.90 18.27
N GLN A 17 -1.34 5.13 18.45
CA GLN A 17 -0.66 6.36 18.09
C GLN A 17 -0.98 6.65 16.62
N VAL A 18 -1.87 7.59 16.33
CA VAL A 18 -2.18 8.05 14.96
C VAL A 18 -0.93 8.76 14.46
N ARG A 19 0.01 7.99 13.91
CA ARG A 19 1.26 8.52 13.38
C ARG A 19 0.99 9.12 12.00
N GLY A 20 0.46 10.34 11.97
CA GLY A 20 0.55 11.20 10.80
C GLY A 20 -0.44 10.94 9.66
N LEU A 21 -0.54 11.95 8.81
CA LEU A 21 -1.26 11.89 7.55
C LEU A 21 -0.31 11.32 6.48
N VAL A 22 -0.86 10.54 5.56
CA VAL A 22 -0.14 9.91 4.45
C VAL A 22 -0.46 10.66 3.16
N PRO A 23 0.54 11.05 2.35
CA PRO A 23 0.32 11.77 1.11
C PRO A 23 -0.28 10.85 0.04
N LEU A 24 -1.37 11.29 -0.59
CA LEU A 24 -1.90 10.73 -1.82
C LEU A 24 -1.13 11.31 -3.00
N ILE A 25 -0.55 10.43 -3.79
CA ILE A 25 0.20 10.77 -5.00
C ILE A 25 -0.33 10.00 -6.21
N SER A 26 0.08 10.41 -7.39
CA SER A 26 -0.19 9.73 -8.65
C SER A 26 0.73 8.52 -8.87
N SER A 27 0.29 7.59 -9.73
CA SER A 27 1.10 6.43 -10.13
C SER A 27 2.41 6.80 -10.84
N VAL A 28 2.48 7.97 -11.48
CA VAL A 28 3.70 8.52 -12.10
C VAL A 28 4.70 8.92 -11.00
N GLN A 29 4.24 9.70 -10.02
CA GLN A 29 5.06 10.14 -8.88
C GLN A 29 5.59 8.93 -8.10
N ALA A 30 4.73 7.94 -7.82
CA ALA A 30 5.17 6.69 -7.19
C ALA A 30 6.23 5.93 -8.00
N GLY A 31 6.16 5.98 -9.34
CA GLY A 31 7.19 5.41 -10.22
C GLY A 31 8.53 6.12 -10.07
N GLY A 32 8.53 7.46 -10.00
CA GLY A 32 9.72 8.26 -9.73
C GLY A 32 10.30 8.04 -8.33
N TRP A 33 9.46 7.91 -7.31
CA TRP A 33 9.88 7.66 -5.91
C TRP A 33 10.53 6.29 -5.73
N CYS A 34 10.12 5.32 -6.56
CA CYS A 34 10.72 4.00 -6.64
C CYS A 34 12.18 4.04 -7.12
N GLU A 35 12.51 5.00 -8.00
CA GLU A 35 13.84 5.16 -8.60
C GLU A 35 14.76 6.05 -7.74
N VAL A 36 14.20 7.14 -7.20
CA VAL A 36 14.92 8.10 -6.37
C VAL A 36 14.55 7.86 -4.92
N ALA A 37 15.31 7.02 -4.24
CA ALA A 37 15.14 6.61 -2.84
C ALA A 37 15.33 7.78 -1.83
N GLY A 38 14.60 8.90 -1.94
CA GLY A 38 14.71 9.93 -0.91
C GLY A 38 14.21 11.35 -1.16
N SER A 39 13.43 11.66 -2.19
CA SER A 39 12.92 13.05 -2.33
C SER A 39 11.40 13.10 -2.27
N PHE A 40 10.87 12.90 -1.06
CA PHE A 40 9.50 13.29 -0.71
C PHE A 40 9.41 14.82 -0.67
N GLU A 41 8.89 15.46 -1.71
CA GLU A 41 8.48 16.86 -1.60
C GLU A 41 7.00 16.90 -1.20
N ALA A 42 6.70 17.38 0.01
CA ALA A 42 5.33 17.48 0.54
C ALA A 42 4.38 18.29 -0.37
N SER A 43 4.91 19.13 -1.26
CA SER A 43 4.18 19.89 -2.27
C SER A 43 3.61 19.05 -3.42
N ASP A 44 4.04 17.80 -3.53
CA ASP A 44 3.65 16.89 -4.62
C ASP A 44 2.40 16.06 -4.28
N ALA A 45 1.94 16.14 -3.03
CA ALA A 45 0.78 15.40 -2.53
C ALA A 45 -0.54 16.09 -2.89
N GLU A 46 -1.43 15.35 -3.56
CA GLU A 46 -2.77 15.82 -3.92
C GLU A 46 -3.66 15.99 -2.68
N LYS A 47 -3.54 15.05 -1.75
CA LYS A 47 -4.31 14.99 -0.50
C LYS A 47 -3.47 14.34 0.60
N TRP A 48 -3.84 14.59 1.85
CA TRP A 48 -3.24 13.97 3.01
C TRP A 48 -4.33 13.19 3.75
N LEU A 49 -4.14 11.87 3.89
CA LEU A 49 -5.15 10.96 4.40
C LEU A 49 -4.71 10.33 5.73
N PRO A 50 -5.61 10.23 6.74
CA PRO A 50 -5.28 9.51 7.96
C PRO A 50 -5.10 8.02 7.65
N CYS A 51 -3.98 7.44 8.06
CA CYS A 51 -3.75 6.01 7.89
C CYS A 51 -4.37 5.22 9.05
N PRO A 52 -5.20 4.20 8.78
CA PRO A 52 -5.83 3.39 9.84
C PRO A 52 -4.85 2.42 10.53
N VAL A 53 -3.64 2.25 9.98
CA VAL A 53 -2.65 1.27 10.44
C VAL A 53 -1.31 1.93 10.77
N LYS A 54 -0.50 1.25 11.59
CA LYS A 54 0.90 1.64 11.81
C LYS A 54 1.65 1.52 10.48
N HIS A 55 2.44 2.53 10.17
CA HIS A 55 3.11 2.65 8.89
C HIS A 55 4.46 3.36 9.05
N GLY A 56 5.35 3.19 8.07
CA GLY A 56 6.67 3.80 8.02
C GLY A 56 6.64 5.30 7.73
N PRO A 57 7.77 6.02 7.90
CA PRO A 57 7.85 7.45 7.56
C PRO A 57 7.68 7.74 6.07
N HIS A 58 7.83 6.72 5.21
CA HIS A 58 7.82 6.83 3.76
C HIS A 58 6.52 6.28 3.13
N THR A 59 5.52 5.95 3.94
CA THR A 59 4.24 5.46 3.42
C THR A 59 3.57 6.52 2.56
N PHE A 60 2.93 6.08 1.48
CA PHE A 60 2.15 6.93 0.58
C PHE A 60 0.83 6.25 0.20
N CYS A 61 -0.11 7.05 -0.28
CA CYS A 61 -1.38 6.58 -0.80
C CYS A 61 -1.38 6.62 -2.33
N LEU A 62 -2.03 5.64 -2.95
CA LEU A 62 -2.34 5.65 -4.38
C LEU A 62 -3.81 5.40 -4.61
N THR A 63 -4.37 6.08 -5.60
CA THR A 63 -5.68 5.71 -6.15
C THR A 63 -5.51 4.51 -7.07
N VAL A 64 -6.33 3.48 -6.90
CA VAL A 64 -6.34 2.30 -7.75
C VAL A 64 -6.86 2.69 -9.12
N GLU A 65 -6.02 2.50 -10.13
CA GLU A 65 -6.35 2.75 -11.53
C GLU A 65 -6.61 1.43 -12.27
N GLY A 66 -7.70 1.38 -13.04
CA GLY A 66 -8.09 0.24 -13.84
C GLY A 66 -8.54 -0.98 -13.03
N GLU A 67 -9.00 -2.01 -13.75
CA GLU A 67 -9.70 -3.15 -13.13
C GLU A 67 -8.78 -4.35 -12.87
N SER A 68 -7.47 -4.21 -13.01
CA SER A 68 -6.55 -5.36 -12.93
C SER A 68 -6.51 -6.01 -11.54
N MET A 69 -6.84 -5.25 -10.50
CA MET A 69 -6.87 -5.71 -9.11
C MET A 69 -8.29 -5.89 -8.56
N LYS A 70 -9.30 -5.72 -9.41
CA LYS A 70 -10.70 -5.99 -9.11
C LYS A 70 -10.93 -7.49 -9.10
N ASN A 71 -11.28 -8.04 -7.95
CA ASN A 71 -11.50 -9.47 -7.79
C ASN A 71 -13.02 -9.75 -7.71
N PRO A 72 -13.69 -10.09 -8.82
CA PRO A 72 -15.14 -10.29 -8.81
C PRO A 72 -15.60 -11.52 -8.02
N TYR A 73 -14.69 -12.44 -7.69
CA TYR A 73 -15.03 -13.74 -7.09
C TYR A 73 -14.54 -13.91 -5.65
N GLY A 74 -13.93 -12.88 -5.04
CA GLY A 74 -13.41 -13.02 -3.68
C GLY A 74 -12.82 -11.75 -3.10
N LYS A 75 -12.35 -11.86 -1.85
CA LYS A 75 -11.64 -10.78 -1.16
C LYS A 75 -10.16 -11.13 -0.99
N PRO A 76 -9.27 -10.11 -1.01
CA PRO A 76 -9.55 -8.70 -1.27
C PRO A 76 -9.83 -8.41 -2.76
N SER A 77 -10.68 -7.41 -3.01
CA SER A 77 -10.91 -6.76 -4.31
C SER A 77 -10.50 -5.29 -4.19
N TYR A 78 -9.93 -4.75 -5.27
CA TYR A 78 -9.56 -3.35 -5.39
C TYR A 78 -10.19 -2.78 -6.65
N ASP A 79 -11.19 -1.95 -6.45
CA ASP A 79 -11.99 -1.36 -7.50
C ASP A 79 -11.38 0.00 -7.91
N PRO A 80 -11.56 0.43 -9.17
CA PRO A 80 -11.08 1.74 -9.61
C PRO A 80 -11.62 2.85 -8.69
N GLY A 81 -10.74 3.71 -8.19
CA GLY A 81 -11.08 4.78 -7.25
C GLY A 81 -10.86 4.43 -5.77
N ASP A 82 -10.65 3.15 -5.43
CA ASP A 82 -10.18 2.78 -4.10
C ASP A 82 -8.82 3.44 -3.81
N ILE A 83 -8.56 3.79 -2.56
CA ILE A 83 -7.25 4.30 -2.14
C ILE A 83 -6.51 3.22 -1.39
N ILE A 84 -5.28 2.92 -1.78
CA ILE A 84 -4.40 1.97 -1.10
C ILE A 84 -3.27 2.69 -0.38
N PHE A 85 -2.91 2.19 0.81
CA PHE A 85 -1.77 2.66 1.58
C PHE A 85 -0.59 1.73 1.30
N VAL A 86 0.53 2.30 0.85
CA VAL A 86 1.71 1.58 0.36
C VAL A 86 2.88 1.95 1.25
N ASP A 87 3.52 0.93 1.84
CA ASP A 87 4.68 1.11 2.71
C ASP A 87 5.94 0.57 2.01
N PRO A 88 6.90 1.43 1.63
CA PRO A 88 8.16 1.02 1.01
C PRO A 88 9.10 0.33 2.01
N ASP A 89 8.94 0.58 3.30
CA ASP A 89 9.77 0.00 4.36
C ASP A 89 9.41 -1.48 4.66
N VAL A 90 8.34 -2.01 4.05
CA VAL A 90 7.89 -3.40 4.20
C VAL A 90 8.38 -4.25 3.03
N ALA A 91 9.12 -5.31 3.33
CA ALA A 91 9.57 -6.27 2.32
C ALA A 91 8.38 -7.10 1.77
N PRO A 92 8.28 -7.30 0.45
CA PRO A 92 7.23 -8.10 -0.15
C PRO A 92 7.40 -9.58 0.15
N THR A 93 6.30 -10.25 0.51
CA THR A 93 6.22 -11.72 0.64
C THR A 93 5.27 -12.28 -0.40
N SER A 94 5.46 -13.53 -0.85
CA SER A 94 4.53 -14.16 -1.81
C SER A 94 3.07 -14.05 -1.32
N GLY A 95 2.17 -13.59 -2.19
CA GLY A 95 0.79 -13.25 -1.88
C GLY A 95 0.53 -11.79 -1.46
N ALA A 96 1.59 -11.01 -1.18
CA ALA A 96 1.47 -9.60 -0.84
C ALA A 96 1.00 -8.75 -2.03
N ARG A 97 0.35 -7.63 -1.72
CA ARG A 97 -0.09 -6.64 -2.70
C ARG A 97 1.02 -5.61 -2.78
N VAL A 98 1.53 -5.36 -3.97
CA VAL A 98 2.72 -4.52 -4.17
C VAL A 98 2.47 -3.50 -5.26
N VAL A 99 3.06 -2.34 -5.06
CA VAL A 99 3.20 -1.33 -6.10
C VAL A 99 4.60 -1.48 -6.67
N VAL A 100 4.69 -1.64 -7.98
CA VAL A 100 5.94 -1.94 -8.67
C VAL A 100 6.08 -1.06 -9.89
N ARG A 101 7.29 -0.58 -10.14
CA ARG A 101 7.62 0.09 -11.39
C ARG A 101 8.30 -0.94 -12.29
N LEU A 102 7.72 -1.17 -13.46
CA LEU A 102 8.32 -1.97 -14.51
C LEU A 102 9.26 -1.09 -15.33
N GLU A 103 10.43 -1.58 -15.74
CA GLU A 103 11.42 -0.78 -16.51
C GLU A 103 10.80 -0.13 -17.76
N SER A 104 9.90 -0.83 -18.43
CA SER A 104 9.25 -0.34 -19.65
C SER A 104 8.17 0.72 -19.40
N GLN A 105 7.90 1.11 -18.15
CA GLN A 105 6.82 2.01 -17.77
C GLN A 105 7.30 3.06 -16.76
N GLU A 106 6.97 4.32 -17.01
CA GLU A 106 7.19 5.39 -16.05
C GLU A 106 6.23 5.27 -14.85
N LYS A 107 5.00 4.81 -15.10
CA LYS A 107 3.96 4.62 -14.08
C LYS A 107 4.22 3.37 -13.25
N ALA A 108 4.04 3.50 -11.95
CA ALA A 108 3.92 2.36 -11.06
C ALA A 108 2.62 1.59 -11.34
N THR A 109 2.68 0.26 -11.29
CA THR A 109 1.53 -0.62 -11.43
C THR A 109 1.24 -1.35 -10.12
N PHE A 110 -0.02 -1.66 -9.90
CA PHE A 110 -0.48 -2.36 -8.71
C PHE A 110 -0.78 -3.83 -9.03
N LYS A 111 -0.08 -4.76 -8.38
CA LYS A 111 -0.19 -6.21 -8.60
C LYS A 111 -0.06 -7.00 -7.30
N GLN A 112 -0.37 -8.29 -7.34
CA GLN A 112 0.01 -9.23 -6.30
C GLN A 112 1.39 -9.80 -6.62
N TYR A 113 2.32 -9.73 -5.67
CA TYR A 113 3.61 -10.41 -5.77
C TYR A 113 3.43 -11.90 -5.50
N VAL A 114 4.01 -12.75 -6.33
CA VAL A 114 3.96 -14.20 -6.19
C VAL A 114 5.35 -14.75 -6.49
N GLU A 115 5.84 -15.62 -5.63
CA GLU A 115 7.05 -16.41 -5.87
C GLU A 115 6.63 -17.87 -6.07
N GLU A 116 6.91 -18.43 -7.25
CA GLU A 116 6.68 -19.85 -7.59
C GLU A 116 7.92 -20.41 -8.29
N ASP A 117 8.35 -21.62 -7.93
CA ASP A 117 9.52 -22.30 -8.52
C ASP A 117 10.81 -21.45 -8.60
N GLY A 118 11.02 -20.58 -7.60
CA GLY A 118 12.16 -19.66 -7.55
C GLY A 118 12.07 -18.46 -8.50
N GLN A 119 10.92 -18.26 -9.16
CA GLN A 119 10.64 -17.12 -10.03
C GLN A 119 9.71 -16.12 -9.35
N CYS A 120 10.09 -14.85 -9.40
CA CYS A 120 9.27 -13.74 -8.95
C CYS A 120 8.33 -13.28 -10.06
N MET A 121 7.03 -13.26 -9.77
CA MET A 121 5.96 -12.94 -10.72
C MET A 121 5.01 -11.90 -10.12
N LEU A 122 4.34 -11.18 -11.01
CA LEU A 122 3.29 -10.22 -10.71
C LEU A 122 1.97 -10.75 -11.25
N LYS A 123 0.99 -10.90 -10.36
CA LYS A 123 -0.32 -11.45 -10.66
C LYS A 123 -1.41 -10.39 -10.55
N ALA A 124 -2.23 -10.26 -11.58
CA ALA A 124 -3.50 -9.55 -11.52
C ALA A 124 -4.53 -10.39 -10.75
N LEU A 125 -5.23 -9.77 -9.80
CA LEU A 125 -6.32 -10.45 -9.08
C LEU A 125 -7.50 -10.72 -9.99
N ASN A 126 -7.78 -9.78 -10.90
CA ASN A 126 -8.84 -9.93 -11.89
C ASN A 126 -8.51 -11.08 -12.85
N PRO A 127 -9.33 -12.16 -12.89
CA PRO A 127 -9.10 -13.29 -13.79
C PRO A 127 -9.33 -12.96 -15.26
N GLU A 128 -10.08 -11.90 -15.57
CA GLU A 128 -10.34 -11.45 -16.94
C GLU A 128 -9.20 -10.55 -17.48
N TRP A 129 -8.34 -10.03 -16.59
CA TRP A 129 -7.21 -9.18 -16.99
C TRP A 129 -6.11 -9.99 -17.67
N LYS A 130 -5.67 -9.54 -18.86
CA LYS A 130 -4.64 -10.22 -19.66
C LYS A 130 -3.48 -9.26 -19.99
N PRO A 131 -2.22 -9.69 -19.84
CA PRO A 131 -1.78 -10.94 -19.21
C PRO A 131 -2.05 -10.92 -17.70
N ARG A 132 -2.45 -12.07 -17.14
CA ARG A 132 -2.72 -12.20 -15.71
C ARG A 132 -1.45 -12.31 -14.88
N TYR A 133 -0.43 -12.93 -15.44
CA TYR A 133 0.89 -13.08 -14.84
C TYR A 133 1.92 -12.38 -15.71
N VAL A 134 2.79 -11.61 -15.07
CA VAL A 134 3.91 -10.93 -15.71
C VAL A 134 5.15 -11.22 -14.87
N PRO A 135 6.28 -11.63 -15.44
CA PRO A 135 7.51 -11.81 -14.67
C PRO A 135 7.93 -10.48 -14.05
N LEU A 136 8.38 -10.52 -12.79
CA LEU A 136 9.09 -9.41 -12.19
C LEU A 136 10.46 -9.37 -12.86
N GLY A 137 10.61 -8.54 -13.89
CA GLY A 137 11.87 -8.41 -14.62
C GLY A 137 13.01 -7.98 -13.69
N GLU A 138 14.26 -8.32 -14.04
CA GLU A 138 15.44 -8.07 -13.20
C GLU A 138 15.66 -6.59 -12.84
N ARG A 139 15.09 -5.67 -13.62
CA ARG A 139 15.18 -4.22 -13.41
C ARG A 139 13.88 -3.59 -12.90
N ALA A 140 12.86 -4.40 -12.64
CA ALA A 140 11.65 -3.92 -11.98
C ALA A 140 11.96 -3.62 -10.51
N ALA A 141 11.43 -2.49 -10.01
CA ALA A 141 11.58 -2.09 -8.62
C ALA A 141 10.25 -2.22 -7.89
N VAL A 142 10.27 -2.85 -6.71
CA VAL A 142 9.11 -2.86 -5.81
C VAL A 142 9.14 -1.56 -5.01
N CYS A 143 8.14 -0.72 -5.23
CA CYS A 143 8.04 0.59 -4.60
C CYS A 143 7.38 0.54 -3.22
N GLY A 144 6.77 -0.60 -2.87
CA GLY A 144 6.28 -0.88 -1.53
C GLY A 144 5.15 -1.89 -1.48
N VAL A 145 4.78 -2.27 -0.26
CA VAL A 145 3.72 -3.24 0.03
C VAL A 145 2.47 -2.52 0.51
N VAL A 146 1.32 -2.96 0.00
CA VAL A 146 0.02 -2.45 0.43
C VAL A 146 -0.31 -2.96 1.83
N ILE A 147 -0.42 -2.04 2.77
CA ILE A 147 -0.72 -2.30 4.19
C ILE A 147 -2.18 -2.02 4.56
N GLY A 148 -2.92 -1.36 3.66
CA GLY A 148 -4.32 -0.99 3.91
C GLY A 148 -5.04 -0.48 2.67
N LYS A 149 -6.36 -0.33 2.78
CA LYS A 149 -7.23 0.24 1.75
C LYS A 149 -8.28 1.13 2.41
N TRP A 150 -8.61 2.23 1.78
CA TRP A 150 -9.76 3.08 2.05
C TRP A 150 -10.68 3.12 0.83
N VAL A 151 -11.99 3.05 1.07
CA VAL A 151 -13.01 3.08 0.03
C VAL A 151 -13.76 4.40 0.20
N PRO A 152 -13.75 5.31 -0.79
CA PRO A 152 -14.59 6.50 -0.75
C PRO A 152 -16.07 6.10 -0.75
N GLU A 153 -16.87 6.79 0.08
CA GLU A 153 -18.34 6.66 0.12
C GLU A 153 -19.02 7.23 -1.14
#